data_AF-A0A0F8Z553-F1
#
_entry.id   AF-A0A0F8Z553-F1
#
_cell.length_a   1.000
_cell.length_b   1.000
_cell.length_c   1.000
_cell.angle_alpha   90.00
_cell.angle_beta   90.00
_cell.angle_gamma   90.00
#
_symmetry.space_group_name_H-M   'P 1'
#
loop_
_entity.id
_entity.type
_entity.pdbx_description
1 polymer ?
#
loop_
_entity_poly.entity_id
_entity_poly.type
_entity_poly.pdbx_seq_one_letter_code
_entity_poly.pdbx_strand_id
1 'polypeptide(L)' 'SLVYIDSLGLALATDTGKKIKGRLIDICFTDMDEASEWGRRDVKLYMLQRAE' A
#
# COMPACT_ATOMS: atom_id res chain seq x y z
N SER A 1 -1.87 10.09 3.87
CA SER A 1 -3.13 10.04 3.07
C SER A 1 -3.89 8.79 3.43
N LEU A 2 -5.23 8.85 3.52
CA LEU A 2 -6.09 7.68 3.72
C LEU A 2 -6.48 7.08 2.37
N VAL A 3 -6.32 5.77 2.22
CA VAL A 3 -6.62 5.03 0.98
C VAL A 3 -7.40 3.76 1.28
N TYR A 4 -8.11 3.26 0.26
CA TYR A 4 -8.69 1.92 0.25
C TYR A 4 -8.07 1.11 -0.88
N ILE A 5 -7.60 -0.08 -0.57
CA ILE A 5 -6.96 -1.00 -1.52
C ILE A 5 -7.84 -2.23 -1.64
N ASP A 6 -8.26 -2.56 -2.87
CA ASP A 6 -9.04 -3.78 -3.11
C ASP A 6 -8.24 -4.99 -2.58
N SER A 7 -8.93 -5.89 -1.88
CA SER A 7 -8.39 -7.08 -1.18
C SER A 7 -7.54 -6.85 0.08
N LEU A 8 -7.21 -5.60 0.46
CA LEU A 8 -6.51 -5.29 1.71
C LEU A 8 -7.36 -4.46 2.68
N GLY A 9 -8.21 -3.57 2.17
CA GLY A 9 -9.06 -2.69 2.97
C GLY A 9 -8.47 -1.28 3.13
N LEU A 10 -8.83 -0.64 4.25
CA LEU A 10 -8.38 0.72 4.58
C LEU A 10 -6.91 0.73 5.02
N ALA A 11 -6.13 1.67 4.50
CA ALA A 11 -4.73 1.85 4.87
C ALA A 11 -4.36 3.33 4.94
N LEU A 12 -3.39 3.65 5.81
CA LEU A 12 -2.81 4.98 5.92
C LEU A 12 -1.42 4.98 5.26
N ALA A 13 -1.21 5.87 4.29
CA ALA A 13 0.11 6.11 3.73
C ALA A 13 0.92 7.00 4.68
N THR A 14 1.88 6.41 5.40
CA THR A 14 2.67 7.04 6.47
C THR A 14 4.17 7.14 6.18
N ASP A 15 4.67 6.55 5.09
CA ASP A 15 6.10 6.52 4.75
C ASP A 15 6.34 6.69 3.25
N THR A 16 7.60 6.99 2.87
CA THR A 16 8.05 7.10 1.48
C THR A 16 9.39 6.38 1.29
N GLY A 17 9.58 5.77 0.11
CA GLY A 17 10.82 5.09 -0.23
C GLY A 17 11.48 5.66 -1.49
N LYS A 18 12.82 5.69 -1.54
CA LYS A 18 13.56 6.14 -2.73
C LYS A 18 13.22 5.32 -3.99
N LYS A 19 12.87 4.04 -3.83
CA LYS A 19 12.48 3.13 -4.91
C LYS A 19 10.98 3.18 -5.25
N ILE A 20 10.16 3.79 -4.38
CA ILE A 20 8.70 3.86 -4.56
C ILE A 20 8.38 5.14 -5.33
N LYS A 21 8.23 5.00 -6.65
CA LYS A 21 8.07 6.12 -7.59
C LYS A 21 6.92 5.83 -8.56
N GLY A 22 6.22 6.89 -8.98
CA GLY A 22 5.08 6.78 -9.89
C GLY A 22 3.88 6.11 -9.22
N ARG A 23 3.23 5.18 -9.92
CA ARG A 23 2.06 4.43 -9.42
C ARG A 23 2.49 3.12 -8.75
N LEU A 24 3.42 3.24 -7.80
CA LEU A 24 3.92 2.12 -7.00
C LEU A 24 3.65 2.43 -5.52
N ILE A 25 3.24 1.41 -4.77
CA ILE A 25 3.06 1.46 -3.32
C ILE A 25 3.86 0.32 -2.70
N ASP A 26 4.30 0.51 -1.46
CA ASP A 26 4.89 -0.53 -0.63
C ASP A 26 3.97 -0.77 0.57
N ILE A 27 3.62 -2.03 0.82
CA ILE A 27 2.70 -2.40 1.89
C ILE A 27 3.53 -3.08 2.98
N CYS A 28 3.54 -2.46 4.16
CA CYS A 28 4.24 -2.99 5.32
C CYS A 28 3.36 -4.06 6.00
N PHE A 29 3.80 -5.31 5.94
CA PHE A 29 3.25 -6.41 6.73
C PHE A 29 4.12 -6.64 7.97
N THR A 30 3.51 -7.09 9.06
CA THR A 30 4.26 -7.43 10.29
C THR A 30 4.95 -8.78 10.15
N ASP A 31 4.33 -9.72 9.44
CA ASP A 31 4.82 -11.08 9.26
C ASP A 31 5.38 -11.32 7.85
N MET A 32 6.45 -12.11 7.76
CA MET A 32 7.15 -12.39 6.51
C MET A 32 6.39 -13.38 5.63
N ASP A 33 5.67 -14.34 6.22
CA ASP A 33 4.87 -15.31 5.49
C ASP A 33 3.67 -14.60 4.86
N GLU A 34 2.99 -13.70 5.59
CA GLU A 34 1.91 -12.85 5.04
C GLU A 34 2.40 -12.01 3.85
N ALA A 35 3.57 -11.38 3.98
CA ALA A 35 4.17 -10.61 2.90
C ALA A 35 4.49 -11.47 1.66
N SER A 36 4.91 -12.72 1.90
CA SER A 36 5.25 -13.69 0.84
C SER A 36 4.00 -14.21 0.13
N GLU A 37 2.94 -14.51 0.88
CA GLU A 37 1.64 -14.89 0.35
C GLU A 37 0.98 -13.76 -0.44
N TRP A 38 1.17 -12.50 0.00
CA TRP A 38 0.75 -11.33 -0.76
C TRP A 38 1.57 -11.17 -2.05
N GLY A 39 2.90 -11.16 -1.96
CA GLY A 39 3.76 -11.01 -3.13
C GLY A 39 3.51 -9.73 -3.94
N ARG A 40 4.11 -9.65 -5.13
CA ARG A 40 3.98 -8.48 -6.03
C ARG A 40 2.78 -8.65 -6.95
N ARG A 41 1.90 -7.66 -6.98
CA ARG A 41 0.67 -7.66 -7.77
C ARG A 41 0.21 -6.25 -8.10
N ASP A 42 -0.51 -6.12 -9.21
CA ASP A 42 -1.27 -4.91 -9.49
C ASP A 42 -2.53 -4.88 -8.65
N VAL A 43 -2.84 -3.73 -8.07
CA VAL A 43 -4.03 -3.52 -7.24
C VAL A 43 -4.76 -2.28 -7.66
N LYS A 44 -6.07 -2.27 -7.41
CA LYS A 44 -6.86 -1.05 -7.51
C LYS A 44 -6.88 -0.34 -6.17
N LEU A 45 -6.56 0.94 -6.19
CA LEU A 45 -6.49 1.81 -5.02
C LEU A 45 -7.38 3.02 -5.23
N TYR A 46 -8.06 3.45 -4.17
CA TYR A 46 -8.85 4.67 -4.11
C TYR A 46 -8.27 5.59 -3.04
N MET A 47 -8.00 6.84 -3.40
CA MET A 47 -7.60 7.86 -2.43
C MET A 47 -8.86 8.44 -1.79
N LEU A 48 -9.01 8.26 -0.48
CA LEU A 48 -10.16 8.74 0.27
C LEU A 48 -9.90 10.14 0.85
N GLN A 49 -8.68 10.36 1.34
CA GLN A 49 -8.24 11.66 1.85
C GLN A 49 -6.76 11.86 1.58
N ARG A 50 -6.40 13.03 1.04
CA ARG A 50 -5.00 13.42 0.86
C ARG A 50 -4.43 13.95 2.18
N ALA A 51 -3.20 13.53 2.53
CA ALA A 51 -2.47 14.21 3.59
C ALA A 51 -2.09 15.62 3.14
N GLU A 52 -2.11 16.55 4.09
CA GLU A 52 -1.64 17.93 3.92
C GLU A 52 -0.12 17.97 3.70
#